data_AF-A0AAX4P2Y9-F1
#
_entry.id   AF-A0AAX4P2Y9-F1
#
_cell.length_a   1.000
_cell.length_b   1.000
_cell.length_c   1.000
_cell.angle_alpha   90.00
_cell.angle_beta   90.00
_cell.angle_gamma   90.00
#
_symmetry.space_group_name_H-M   'P 1'
#
loop_
_entity.id
_entity.type
_entity.pdbx_description
1 polymer ?
#
loop_
_entity_poly.entity_id
_entity_poly.type
_entity_poly.pdbx_seq_one_letter_code
_entity_poly.pdbx_strand_id
1 'polypeptide(L)'
;MSSSSEAYNARLQEIRSRQQNWMRQRESAIEREKVEADILSTREPVYYEDEGGDEAGPSTSGGQGSSRQDRVERTVQRVAPEEIVDALTIRLAEKIKAELQLEDRAELGKVKAKVNREKANVNKLEGFLAKEIASHKCPICYELMLPPDHTPLLLFPCGHTFCATCLKTHEKYNRRKCPYCRQKIESTAANISLQQLTQNYVQQKRRLVQRTGGDISAAAAPAAEEEGELFEETFELEDGAALSGDEGEGGEAGGGVHESYVSKYRGVEMRVKILENELVDTKEEEIDLTRELDAANKVLEHLLQEKQHCLREEERIRRTRELIQSQLAEQEQKLRQVTQKQEGCSRRSALIVETLKPLTLELDKLRLLVEGTDAV
;
A
#
# COMPACT_ATOMS: atom_id res chain seq x y z
N MET A 1 7.17 -19.69 -50.52
CA MET A 1 6.43 -18.41 -50.46
C MET A 1 6.71 -17.58 -49.20
N SER A 2 7.23 -18.15 -48.11
CA SER A 2 7.51 -17.42 -46.86
C SER A 2 8.67 -16.39 -46.91
N SER A 3 9.68 -16.60 -47.77
CA SER A 3 10.83 -15.67 -47.92
C SER A 3 10.43 -14.28 -48.43
N SER A 4 9.37 -14.17 -49.23
CA SER A 4 8.87 -12.88 -49.71
C SER A 4 8.12 -12.10 -48.62
N SER A 5 7.56 -12.79 -47.62
CA SER A 5 6.85 -12.18 -46.50
C SER A 5 7.83 -11.66 -45.44
N GLU A 6 8.91 -12.37 -45.18
CA GLU A 6 9.98 -11.91 -44.27
C GLU A 6 10.71 -10.68 -44.82
N ALA A 7 11.04 -10.68 -46.12
CA ALA A 7 11.64 -9.50 -46.77
C ALA A 7 10.69 -8.29 -46.77
N TYR A 8 9.38 -8.52 -46.92
CA TYR A 8 8.36 -7.48 -46.83
C TYR A 8 8.24 -6.92 -45.41
N ASN A 9 8.25 -7.78 -44.38
CA ASN A 9 8.19 -7.38 -42.98
C ASN A 9 9.44 -6.61 -42.53
N ALA A 10 10.63 -7.02 -42.99
CA ALA A 10 11.87 -6.30 -42.72
C ALA A 10 11.84 -4.88 -43.33
N ARG A 11 11.35 -4.75 -44.57
CA ARG A 11 11.19 -3.45 -45.24
C ARG A 11 10.16 -2.56 -44.54
N LEU A 12 9.09 -3.15 -44.01
CA LEU A 12 8.09 -2.45 -43.18
C LEU A 12 8.66 -1.96 -41.86
N GLN A 13 9.50 -2.77 -41.19
CA GLN A 13 10.20 -2.35 -39.97
C GLN A 13 11.20 -1.22 -40.26
N GLU A 14 11.93 -1.28 -41.37
CA GLU A 14 12.85 -0.22 -41.79
C GLU A 14 12.10 1.10 -42.06
N ILE A 15 10.96 1.04 -42.76
CA ILE A 15 10.13 2.22 -43.03
C ILE A 15 9.59 2.82 -41.72
N ARG A 16 9.10 1.99 -40.79
CA ARG A 16 8.64 2.46 -39.47
C ARG A 16 9.76 3.10 -38.65
N SER A 17 10.95 2.51 -38.67
CA SER A 17 12.12 3.07 -37.99
C SER A 17 12.53 4.42 -38.57
N ARG A 18 12.55 4.55 -39.91
CA ARG A 18 12.79 5.84 -40.59
C ARG A 18 11.74 6.88 -40.26
N GLN A 19 10.47 6.49 -40.22
CA GLN A 19 9.37 7.38 -39.85
C GLN A 19 9.50 7.85 -38.40
N GLN A 20 9.83 6.96 -37.47
CA GLN A 20 10.06 7.32 -36.06
C GLN A 20 11.27 8.24 -35.88
N ASN A 21 12.36 8.00 -36.60
CA ASN A 21 13.53 8.88 -36.55
C ASN A 21 13.23 10.26 -37.14
N TRP A 22 12.48 10.32 -38.25
CA TRP A 22 12.03 11.58 -38.83
C TRP A 22 11.11 12.36 -37.88
N MET A 23 10.16 11.68 -37.22
CA MET A 23 9.30 12.30 -36.20
C MET A 23 10.13 12.85 -35.04
N ARG A 24 11.10 12.09 -34.51
CA ARG A 24 11.99 12.57 -33.43
C ARG A 24 12.85 13.76 -33.85
N GLN A 25 13.40 13.74 -35.07
CA GLN A 25 14.17 14.87 -35.59
C GLN A 25 13.29 16.12 -35.77
N ARG A 26 12.04 15.93 -36.22
CA ARG A 26 11.08 17.02 -36.39
C ARG A 26 10.62 17.58 -35.05
N GLU A 27 10.34 16.74 -34.07
CA GLU A 27 10.03 17.17 -32.70
C GLU A 27 11.18 17.95 -32.08
N SER A 28 12.42 17.46 -32.22
CA SER A 28 13.61 18.18 -31.74
C SER A 28 13.81 19.51 -32.47
N ALA A 29 13.52 19.59 -33.77
CA ALA A 29 13.60 20.84 -34.53
C ALA A 29 12.52 21.85 -34.09
N ILE A 30 11.29 21.39 -33.87
CA ILE A 30 10.19 22.22 -33.34
C ILE A 30 10.53 22.72 -31.93
N GLU A 31 11.16 21.89 -31.09
CA GLU A 31 11.57 22.28 -29.75
C GLU A 31 12.67 23.34 -29.77
N ARG A 32 13.65 23.23 -30.69
CA ARG A 32 14.65 24.29 -30.93
C ARG A 32 14.01 25.59 -31.40
N GLU A 33 13.10 25.51 -32.36
CA GLU A 33 12.39 26.69 -32.89
C GLU A 33 11.55 27.38 -31.80
N LYS A 34 10.92 26.61 -30.90
CA LYS A 34 10.22 27.15 -29.73
C LYS A 34 11.16 27.83 -28.74
N VAL A 35 12.32 27.24 -28.45
CA VAL A 35 13.33 27.84 -27.57
C VAL A 35 13.88 29.14 -28.19
N GLU A 36 14.16 29.14 -29.49
CA GLU A 36 14.59 30.35 -30.21
C GLU A 36 13.52 31.44 -30.18
N ALA A 37 12.24 31.09 -30.37
CA ALA A 37 11.12 32.02 -30.29
C ALA A 37 10.94 32.59 -28.88
N ASP A 38 11.07 31.77 -27.83
CA ASP A 38 10.99 32.22 -26.43
C ASP A 38 12.14 33.18 -26.10
N ILE A 39 13.37 32.88 -26.51
CA ILE A 39 14.54 33.76 -26.29
C ILE A 39 14.33 35.10 -27.01
N LEU A 40 13.85 35.07 -28.26
CA LEU A 40 13.56 36.29 -29.04
C LEU A 40 12.40 37.09 -28.44
N SER A 41 11.39 36.43 -27.87
CA SER A 41 10.28 37.08 -27.18
C SER A 41 10.67 37.74 -25.86
N THR A 42 11.78 37.32 -25.24
CA THR A 42 12.24 37.85 -23.95
C THR A 42 13.25 39.00 -24.12
N ARG A 43 13.73 39.26 -25.35
CA ARG A 43 14.58 40.42 -25.68
C ARG A 43 13.68 41.66 -25.89
N GLU A 44 13.73 42.61 -24.96
CA GLU A 44 13.11 43.93 -25.17
C GLU A 44 13.79 44.69 -26.33
N PRO A 45 13.05 45.45 -27.15
CA PRO A 45 13.63 46.24 -28.21
C PRO A 45 14.47 47.37 -27.61
N VAL A 46 15.78 47.34 -27.88
CA VAL A 46 16.70 48.42 -27.55
C VAL A 46 16.32 49.63 -28.41
N TYR A 47 15.55 50.57 -27.85
CA TYR A 47 15.38 51.90 -28.42
C TYR A 47 16.66 52.67 -28.18
N TYR A 48 17.41 52.95 -29.26
CA TYR A 48 18.44 53.98 -29.24
C TYR A 48 17.74 55.33 -29.19
N GLU A 49 17.80 56.00 -28.03
CA GLU A 49 17.50 57.43 -27.94
C GLU A 49 18.69 58.20 -28.53
N ASP A 50 18.42 58.88 -29.64
CA ASP A 50 19.35 59.77 -30.35
C ASP A 50 19.43 61.10 -29.57
N GLU A 51 20.50 61.28 -28.79
CA GLU A 51 20.81 62.55 -28.14
C GLU A 51 21.51 63.49 -29.14
N GLY A 52 20.80 64.52 -29.59
CA GLY A 52 21.44 65.62 -30.30
C GLY A 52 20.51 66.78 -30.72
N GLY A 53 20.57 67.89 -29.98
CA GLY A 53 20.62 69.23 -30.58
C GLY A 53 19.31 70.04 -30.73
N ASP A 54 19.08 70.91 -29.74
CA ASP A 54 18.89 72.37 -29.84
C ASP A 54 17.84 73.06 -30.76
N GLU A 55 17.20 74.06 -30.13
CA GLU A 55 16.64 75.33 -30.63
C GLU A 55 15.20 75.47 -31.17
N ALA A 56 14.35 76.04 -30.30
CA ALA A 56 13.42 77.16 -30.46
C ALA A 56 12.71 77.45 -31.81
N GLY A 57 11.36 77.52 -31.73
CA GLY A 57 10.55 78.47 -32.53
C GLY A 57 9.31 77.88 -33.22
N PRO A 58 8.09 78.40 -32.99
CA PRO A 58 6.86 77.83 -33.54
C PRO A 58 6.42 78.56 -34.82
N SER A 59 5.90 77.83 -35.83
CA SER A 59 4.94 78.35 -36.82
C SER A 59 4.42 77.24 -37.77
N THR A 60 3.13 76.96 -37.62
CA THR A 60 2.09 76.83 -38.67
C THR A 60 2.43 76.37 -40.10
N SER A 61 1.56 75.44 -40.54
CA SER A 61 0.93 75.30 -41.86
C SER A 61 1.37 74.14 -42.77
N GLY A 62 0.41 73.22 -42.97
CA GLY A 62 -0.07 72.70 -44.24
C GLY A 62 0.89 72.44 -45.40
N GLY A 63 0.84 71.23 -45.95
CA GLY A 63 1.32 70.97 -47.30
C GLY A 63 1.68 69.51 -47.55
N GLN A 64 0.88 68.84 -48.37
CA GLN A 64 1.05 67.47 -48.81
C GLN A 64 2.24 67.32 -49.78
N GLY A 65 2.93 66.18 -49.65
CA GLY A 65 3.40 65.37 -50.78
C GLY A 65 4.84 65.59 -51.25
N SER A 66 5.72 64.62 -51.00
CA SER A 66 6.22 63.71 -52.06
C SER A 66 7.25 62.72 -51.50
N SER A 67 7.36 61.59 -52.18
CA SER A 67 8.03 60.35 -51.82
C SER A 67 9.51 60.48 -51.44
N ARG A 68 9.97 59.61 -50.54
CA ARG A 68 11.27 58.93 -50.67
C ARG A 68 11.22 57.57 -49.98
N GLN A 69 11.62 56.57 -50.74
CA GLN A 69 11.84 55.20 -50.31
C GLN A 69 12.87 55.19 -49.18
N ASP A 70 12.55 54.58 -48.04
CA ASP A 70 13.57 54.01 -47.18
C ASP A 70 13.18 52.59 -46.77
N ARG A 71 13.99 51.68 -47.28
CA ARG A 71 13.96 50.23 -47.10
C ARG A 71 14.50 49.95 -45.71
N VAL A 72 13.61 49.72 -44.74
CA VAL A 72 14.00 49.20 -43.42
C VAL A 72 14.39 47.73 -43.61
N GLU A 73 15.69 47.51 -43.75
CA GLU A 73 16.31 46.20 -43.80
C GLU A 73 16.21 45.58 -42.39
N ARG A 74 15.23 44.68 -42.18
CA ARG A 74 15.12 43.88 -40.95
C ARG A 74 16.38 43.03 -40.83
N THR A 75 17.31 43.45 -39.98
CA THR A 75 18.40 42.61 -39.48
C THR A 75 17.79 41.49 -38.66
N VAL A 76 17.80 40.27 -39.21
CA VAL A 76 17.42 39.04 -38.50
C VAL A 76 18.45 38.85 -37.38
N GLN A 77 18.07 39.18 -36.15
CA GLN A 77 18.86 38.88 -34.94
C GLN A 77 18.95 37.35 -34.81
N ARG A 78 20.12 36.80 -35.15
CA ARG A 78 20.42 35.39 -34.95
C ARG A 78 20.83 35.20 -33.49
N VAL A 79 20.10 34.35 -32.77
CA VAL A 79 20.43 33.95 -31.39
C VAL A 79 21.76 33.18 -31.43
N ALA A 80 22.70 33.53 -30.56
CA ALA A 80 23.99 32.85 -30.51
C ALA A 80 23.80 31.40 -30.02
N PRO A 81 24.47 30.40 -30.61
CA PRO A 81 24.32 28.99 -30.22
C PRO A 81 24.56 28.72 -28.73
N GLU A 82 25.40 29.53 -28.08
CA GLU A 82 25.73 29.42 -26.65
C GLU A 82 24.55 29.82 -25.75
N GLU A 83 23.79 30.86 -26.12
CA GLU A 83 22.58 31.30 -25.40
C GLU A 83 21.48 30.21 -25.42
N ILE A 84 21.40 29.45 -26.52
CA ILE A 84 20.46 28.32 -26.67
C ILE A 84 20.85 27.16 -25.75
N VAL A 85 22.15 26.87 -25.63
CA VAL A 85 22.65 25.77 -24.76
C VAL A 85 22.42 26.11 -23.29
N ASP A 86 22.67 27.35 -22.88
CA ASP A 86 22.44 27.77 -21.49
C ASP A 86 20.96 27.76 -21.11
N ALA A 87 20.08 28.26 -21.99
CA ALA A 87 18.64 28.22 -21.79
C ALA A 87 18.10 26.77 -21.73
N LEU A 88 18.62 25.87 -22.56
CA LEU A 88 18.29 24.45 -22.50
C LEU A 88 18.79 23.80 -21.21
N THR A 89 19.98 24.18 -20.74
CA THR A 89 20.57 23.64 -19.51
C THR A 89 19.77 24.05 -18.27
N ILE A 90 19.29 25.30 -18.21
CA ILE A 90 18.42 25.80 -17.14
C ILE A 90 17.08 25.05 -17.15
N ARG A 91 16.42 24.92 -18.32
CA ARG A 91 15.17 24.16 -18.45
C ARG A 91 15.32 22.70 -18.05
N LEU A 92 16.45 22.08 -18.41
CA LEU A 92 16.74 20.70 -18.03
C LEU A 92 16.93 20.57 -16.52
N ALA A 93 17.65 21.51 -15.89
CA ALA A 93 17.85 21.54 -14.44
C ALA A 93 16.53 21.72 -13.68
N GLU A 94 15.65 22.61 -14.14
CA GLU A 94 14.32 22.81 -13.56
C GLU A 94 13.44 21.57 -13.70
N LYS A 95 13.48 20.90 -14.85
CA LYS A 95 12.75 19.66 -15.10
C LYS A 95 13.22 18.53 -14.18
N ILE A 96 14.54 18.33 -14.05
CA ILE A 96 15.12 17.31 -13.15
C ILE A 96 14.73 17.60 -11.69
N LYS A 97 14.77 18.87 -11.28
CA LYS A 97 14.37 19.27 -9.92
C LYS A 97 12.90 18.98 -9.65
N ALA A 98 12.01 19.22 -10.62
CA ALA A 98 10.59 18.91 -10.50
C ALA A 98 10.34 17.39 -10.44
N GLU A 99 11.05 16.61 -11.25
CA GLU A 99 10.96 15.14 -11.25
C GLU A 99 11.43 14.55 -9.91
N LEU A 100 12.57 15.01 -9.37
CA LEU A 100 13.07 14.58 -8.05
C LEU A 100 12.11 14.93 -6.92
N GLN A 101 11.50 16.12 -6.93
CA GLN A 101 10.51 16.52 -5.92
C GLN A 101 9.25 15.64 -5.95
N LEU A 102 8.83 15.17 -7.14
CA LEU A 102 7.72 14.24 -7.27
C LEU A 102 8.08 12.86 -6.73
N GLU A 103 9.30 12.39 -6.98
CA GLU A 103 9.80 11.12 -6.44
C GLU A 103 9.90 11.15 -4.90
N ASP A 104 10.50 12.19 -4.31
CA ASP A 104 10.61 12.34 -2.86
C ASP A 104 9.23 12.38 -2.19
N ARG A 105 8.27 13.10 -2.79
CA ARG A 105 6.89 13.15 -2.29
C ARG A 105 6.20 11.79 -2.40
N ALA A 106 6.44 11.04 -3.46
CA ALA A 106 5.91 9.69 -3.63
C ALA A 106 6.50 8.71 -2.60
N GLU A 107 7.81 8.76 -2.35
CA GLU A 107 8.48 7.94 -1.34
C GLU A 107 8.02 8.29 0.09
N LEU A 108 7.89 9.57 0.42
CA LEU A 108 7.31 10.02 1.70
C LEU A 108 5.86 9.53 1.86
N GLY A 109 5.08 9.53 0.77
CA GLY A 109 3.73 8.96 0.76
C GLY A 109 3.72 7.47 1.07
N LYS A 110 4.62 6.69 0.46
CA LYS A 110 4.77 5.24 0.71
C LYS A 110 5.19 4.95 2.16
N VAL A 111 6.15 5.70 2.69
CA VAL A 111 6.62 5.55 4.08
C VAL A 111 5.50 5.87 5.08
N LYS A 112 4.80 7.00 4.90
CA LYS A 112 3.66 7.37 5.76
C LYS A 112 2.53 6.34 5.70
N ALA A 113 2.21 5.82 4.51
CA ALA A 113 1.22 4.77 4.35
C ALA A 113 1.63 3.47 5.06
N LYS A 114 2.91 3.09 5.01
CA LYS A 114 3.44 1.93 5.73
C LYS A 114 3.33 2.10 7.25
N VAL A 115 3.76 3.25 7.78
CA VAL A 115 3.67 3.57 9.21
C VAL A 115 2.22 3.57 9.70
N ASN A 116 1.28 4.15 8.93
CA ASN A 116 -0.13 4.15 9.29
C ASN A 116 -0.75 2.75 9.29
N ARG A 117 -0.36 1.87 8.36
CA ARG A 117 -0.79 0.46 8.37
C ARG A 117 -0.25 -0.28 9.59
N GLU A 118 1.01 -0.05 9.95
CA GLU A 118 1.61 -0.65 11.14
C GLU A 118 0.92 -0.15 12.42
N LYS A 119 0.62 1.15 12.55
CA LYS A 119 -0.16 1.71 13.66
C LYS A 119 -1.58 1.13 13.73
N ALA A 120 -2.28 1.02 12.61
CA ALA A 120 -3.63 0.43 12.57
C ALA A 120 -3.62 -1.05 13.01
N ASN A 121 -2.59 -1.81 12.60
CA ASN A 121 -2.43 -3.19 13.03
C ASN A 121 -2.11 -3.31 14.53
N VAL A 122 -1.31 -2.40 15.09
CA VAL A 122 -1.05 -2.33 16.54
C VAL A 122 -2.35 -2.03 17.28
N ASN A 123 -3.12 -1.02 16.86
CA ASN A 123 -4.39 -0.66 17.50
C ASN A 123 -5.42 -1.80 17.42
N LYS A 124 -5.50 -2.51 16.29
CA LYS A 124 -6.39 -3.67 16.14
C LYS A 124 -5.99 -4.83 17.06
N LEU A 125 -4.68 -5.07 17.19
CA LEU A 125 -4.17 -6.06 18.11
C LEU A 125 -4.42 -5.65 19.57
N GLU A 126 -4.22 -4.38 19.92
CA GLU A 126 -4.54 -3.84 21.25
C GLU A 126 -6.02 -3.95 21.60
N GLY A 127 -6.92 -3.69 20.64
CA GLY A 127 -8.37 -3.86 20.83
C GLY A 127 -8.79 -5.31 21.04
N PHE A 128 -8.25 -6.24 20.25
CA PHE A 128 -8.45 -7.68 20.47
C PHE A 128 -7.89 -8.12 21.83
N LEU A 129 -6.73 -7.58 22.20
CA LEU A 129 -6.05 -7.89 23.46
C LEU A 129 -6.80 -7.35 24.68
N ALA A 130 -7.38 -6.15 24.59
CA ALA A 130 -8.18 -5.54 25.65
C ALA A 130 -9.41 -6.38 26.00
N LYS A 131 -10.08 -6.93 24.98
CA LYS A 131 -11.23 -7.82 25.13
C LYS A 131 -10.86 -9.11 25.87
N GLU A 132 -9.70 -9.68 25.57
CA GLU A 132 -9.21 -10.90 26.21
C GLU A 132 -8.73 -10.67 27.66
N ILE A 133 -8.18 -9.48 27.98
CA ILE A 133 -7.79 -9.14 29.37
C ILE A 133 -9.01 -9.08 30.29
N ALA A 134 -10.14 -8.56 29.80
CA ALA A 134 -11.35 -8.44 30.60
C ALA A 134 -11.89 -9.82 31.04
N SER A 135 -11.75 -10.85 30.21
CA SER A 135 -12.25 -12.20 30.49
C SER A 135 -11.37 -13.02 31.45
N HIS A 136 -10.16 -12.57 31.76
CA HIS A 136 -9.16 -13.34 32.54
C HIS A 136 -8.85 -12.74 33.94
N LYS A 137 -9.70 -11.85 34.42
CA LYS A 137 -9.59 -11.23 35.76
C LYS A 137 -10.28 -12.08 36.82
N CYS A 138 -9.74 -12.06 38.03
CA CYS A 138 -10.37 -12.70 39.18
C CYS A 138 -11.66 -11.94 39.55
N PRO A 139 -12.82 -12.60 39.70
CA PRO A 139 -14.08 -11.92 40.03
C PRO A 139 -14.16 -11.39 41.48
N ILE A 140 -13.13 -11.62 42.30
CA ILE A 140 -13.08 -11.13 43.70
C ILE A 140 -12.22 -9.87 43.80
N CYS A 141 -10.99 -9.90 43.30
CA CYS A 141 -10.07 -8.75 43.37
C CYS A 141 -9.99 -7.94 42.07
N TYR A 142 -10.62 -8.40 40.98
CA TYR A 142 -10.57 -7.79 39.64
C TYR A 142 -9.15 -7.65 39.04
N GLU A 143 -8.16 -8.31 39.64
CA GLU A 143 -6.79 -8.37 39.14
C GLU A 143 -6.62 -9.53 38.16
N LEU A 144 -5.64 -9.37 37.26
CA LEU A 144 -5.31 -10.37 36.26
C LEU A 144 -4.71 -11.62 36.91
N MET A 145 -5.22 -12.81 36.56
CA MET A 145 -4.79 -14.07 37.17
C MET A 145 -3.41 -14.54 36.66
N LEU A 146 -2.34 -13.97 37.24
CA LEU A 146 -0.95 -14.28 36.93
C LEU A 146 -0.22 -14.96 38.09
N PRO A 147 0.61 -15.97 37.82
CA PRO A 147 1.49 -16.55 38.83
C PRO A 147 2.66 -15.59 39.16
N PRO A 148 3.22 -15.65 40.39
CA PRO A 148 2.90 -16.61 41.46
C PRO A 148 1.67 -16.22 42.32
N ASP A 149 1.41 -14.93 42.54
CA ASP A 149 0.48 -14.45 43.57
C ASP A 149 -1.00 -14.59 43.18
N HIS A 150 -1.33 -14.44 41.90
CA HIS A 150 -2.70 -14.53 41.36
C HIS A 150 -2.89 -15.76 40.47
N THR A 151 -2.20 -16.87 40.79
CA THR A 151 -2.35 -18.13 40.04
C THR A 151 -3.83 -18.55 39.96
N PRO A 152 -4.37 -18.84 38.77
CA PRO A 152 -5.77 -19.24 38.61
C PRO A 152 -6.00 -20.66 39.12
N LEU A 153 -6.92 -20.80 40.08
CA LEU A 153 -7.33 -22.08 40.67
C LEU A 153 -8.77 -22.41 40.29
N LEU A 154 -8.93 -23.57 39.66
CA LEU A 154 -10.21 -24.16 39.30
C LEU A 154 -10.79 -24.98 40.46
N LEU A 155 -12.06 -24.76 40.78
CA LEU A 155 -12.75 -25.42 41.88
C LEU A 155 -13.60 -26.61 41.39
N PHE A 156 -13.42 -27.79 42.00
CA PHE A 156 -14.23 -28.97 41.67
C PHE A 156 -15.35 -29.23 42.69
N PRO A 157 -16.54 -29.65 42.24
CA PRO A 157 -16.94 -29.96 40.85
C PRO A 157 -17.49 -28.76 40.05
N CYS A 158 -17.59 -27.56 40.65
CA CYS A 158 -18.35 -26.44 40.08
C CYS A 158 -17.71 -25.71 38.89
N GLY A 159 -16.41 -25.91 38.62
CA GLY A 159 -15.70 -25.33 37.47
C GLY A 159 -15.39 -23.83 37.55
N HIS A 160 -15.71 -23.14 38.65
CA HIS A 160 -15.38 -21.72 38.79
C HIS A 160 -13.89 -21.52 39.07
N THR A 161 -13.30 -20.46 38.51
CA THR A 161 -11.87 -20.14 38.65
C THR A 161 -11.67 -18.83 39.42
N PHE A 162 -10.74 -18.82 40.39
CA PHE A 162 -10.36 -17.64 41.16
C PHE A 162 -8.85 -17.58 41.35
N CYS A 163 -8.30 -16.42 41.68
CA CYS A 163 -6.89 -16.31 42.01
C CYS A 163 -6.58 -17.00 43.36
N ALA A 164 -5.38 -17.56 43.48
CA ALA A 164 -4.95 -18.31 44.66
C ALA A 164 -5.05 -17.50 45.96
N THR A 165 -4.75 -16.21 45.90
CA THR A 165 -4.80 -15.32 47.07
C THR A 165 -6.23 -15.12 47.56
N CYS A 166 -7.18 -14.79 46.67
CA CYS A 166 -8.59 -14.63 47.03
C CYS A 166 -9.21 -15.94 47.54
N LEU A 167 -8.86 -17.07 46.93
CA LEU A 167 -9.37 -18.37 47.37
C LEU A 167 -8.88 -18.75 48.76
N LYS A 168 -7.59 -18.57 49.05
CA LYS A 168 -7.00 -18.82 50.39
C LYS A 168 -7.66 -17.96 51.47
N THR A 169 -7.94 -16.69 51.17
CA THR A 169 -8.66 -15.82 52.10
C THR A 169 -10.09 -16.32 52.32
N HIS A 170 -10.80 -16.70 51.25
CA HIS A 170 -12.17 -17.20 51.36
C HIS A 170 -12.28 -18.52 52.14
N GLU A 171 -11.33 -19.44 51.97
CA GLU A 171 -11.30 -20.72 52.71
C GLU A 171 -11.20 -20.54 54.23
N LYS A 172 -10.53 -19.48 54.71
CA LYS A 172 -10.40 -19.18 56.15
C LYS A 172 -11.75 -18.84 56.80
N TYR A 173 -12.65 -18.18 56.06
CA TYR A 173 -13.91 -17.67 56.62
C TYR A 173 -15.12 -18.55 56.30
N ASN A 174 -15.16 -19.21 55.13
CA ASN A 174 -16.42 -19.75 54.57
C ASN A 174 -16.44 -21.26 54.30
N ARG A 175 -15.65 -22.05 55.05
CA ARG A 175 -15.74 -23.53 55.14
C ARG A 175 -15.81 -24.27 53.80
N ARG A 176 -14.85 -24.04 52.89
CA ARG A 176 -14.71 -24.76 51.60
C ARG A 176 -15.97 -24.74 50.72
N LYS A 177 -16.60 -23.58 50.57
CA LYS A 177 -17.66 -23.34 49.57
C LYS A 177 -17.16 -22.42 48.46
N CYS A 178 -17.65 -22.60 47.25
CA CYS A 178 -17.36 -21.72 46.12
C CYS A 178 -17.91 -20.30 46.40
N PRO A 179 -17.13 -19.23 46.20
CA PRO A 179 -17.60 -17.85 46.37
C PRO A 179 -18.78 -17.47 45.45
N TYR A 180 -18.87 -18.09 44.28
CA TYR A 180 -19.87 -17.74 43.26
C TYR A 180 -21.15 -18.58 43.40
N CYS A 181 -21.04 -19.91 43.30
CA CYS A 181 -22.20 -20.81 43.32
C CYS A 181 -22.49 -21.44 44.69
N ARG A 182 -21.67 -21.17 45.72
CA ARG A 182 -21.80 -21.70 47.09
C ARG A 182 -21.72 -23.23 47.23
N GLN A 183 -21.40 -23.94 46.15
CA GLN A 183 -21.20 -25.39 46.14
C GLN A 183 -19.96 -25.80 46.97
N LYS A 184 -20.01 -26.96 47.62
CA LYS A 184 -18.89 -27.49 48.41
C LYS A 184 -17.70 -27.81 47.48
N ILE A 185 -16.52 -27.34 47.86
CA ILE A 185 -15.26 -27.57 47.15
C ILE A 185 -14.68 -28.90 47.62
N GLU A 186 -14.54 -29.84 46.71
CA GLU A 186 -13.94 -31.16 46.98
C GLU A 186 -12.43 -31.12 46.77
N SER A 187 -11.99 -30.50 45.67
CA SER A 187 -10.60 -30.32 45.33
C SER A 187 -10.39 -29.04 44.51
N THR A 188 -9.14 -28.61 44.42
CA THR A 188 -8.71 -27.44 43.66
C THR A 188 -7.53 -27.83 42.78
N ALA A 189 -7.51 -27.38 41.53
CA ALA A 189 -6.35 -27.55 40.65
C ALA A 189 -5.97 -26.24 39.98
N ALA A 190 -4.71 -26.06 39.62
CA ALA A 190 -4.31 -24.92 38.80
C ALA A 190 -4.96 -25.03 37.41
N ASN A 191 -5.58 -23.96 36.94
CA ASN A 191 -6.11 -23.89 35.59
C ASN A 191 -4.94 -23.59 34.64
N ILE A 192 -4.23 -24.63 34.23
CA ILE A 192 -3.02 -24.53 33.40
C ILE A 192 -3.31 -23.82 32.07
N SER A 193 -4.47 -24.09 31.46
CA SER A 193 -4.88 -23.44 30.22
C SER A 193 -5.01 -21.92 30.40
N LEU A 194 -5.71 -21.48 31.45
CA LEU A 194 -5.87 -20.06 31.75
C LEU A 194 -4.54 -19.40 32.12
N GLN A 195 -3.70 -20.11 32.88
CA GLN A 195 -2.36 -19.66 33.25
C GLN A 195 -1.47 -19.46 32.03
N GLN A 196 -1.49 -20.39 31.06
CA GLN A 196 -0.73 -20.26 29.82
C GLN A 196 -1.23 -19.08 28.98
N LEU A 197 -2.54 -18.88 28.89
CA LEU A 197 -3.14 -17.75 28.18
C LEU A 197 -2.73 -16.41 28.81
N THR A 198 -2.88 -16.25 30.13
CA THR A 198 -2.50 -15.00 30.82
C THR A 198 -1.00 -14.73 30.77
N GLN A 199 -0.16 -15.77 30.83
CA GLN A 199 1.30 -15.63 30.67
C GLN A 199 1.70 -15.24 29.25
N ASN A 200 1.14 -15.91 28.24
CA ASN A 200 1.39 -15.58 26.83
C ASN A 200 0.97 -14.13 26.53
N TYR A 201 -0.16 -13.70 27.08
CA TYR A 201 -0.61 -12.31 27.03
C TYR A 201 0.45 -11.32 27.55
N VAL A 202 0.96 -11.51 28.77
CA VAL A 202 1.95 -10.60 29.37
C VAL A 202 3.23 -10.58 28.54
N GLN A 203 3.66 -11.72 28.01
CA GLN A 203 4.85 -11.80 27.15
C GLN A 203 4.65 -11.05 25.84
N GLN A 204 3.50 -11.21 25.18
CA GLN A 204 3.18 -10.51 23.94
C GLN A 204 3.08 -8.99 24.15
N LYS A 205 2.43 -8.54 25.23
CA LYS A 205 2.36 -7.13 25.61
C LYS A 205 3.76 -6.54 25.83
N ARG A 206 4.64 -7.24 26.55
CA ARG A 206 6.03 -6.81 26.74
C ARG A 206 6.79 -6.67 25.42
N ARG A 207 6.60 -7.60 24.49
CA ARG A 207 7.23 -7.54 23.15
C ARG A 207 6.72 -6.37 22.32
N LEU A 208 5.44 -6.04 22.40
CA LEU A 208 4.85 -4.90 21.69
C LEU A 208 5.40 -3.58 22.22
N VAL A 209 5.40 -3.40 23.54
CA VAL A 209 5.95 -2.20 24.20
C VAL A 209 7.44 -2.02 23.91
N GLN A 210 8.22 -3.11 23.84
CA GLN A 210 9.63 -3.06 23.45
C GLN A 210 9.86 -2.65 21.99
N ARG A 211 8.93 -3.01 21.09
CA ARG A 211 9.02 -2.71 19.65
C ARG A 211 8.58 -1.29 19.29
N THR A 212 7.71 -0.69 20.10
CA THR A 212 7.21 0.67 19.89
C THR A 212 8.15 1.76 20.43
N GLY A 213 9.30 1.38 21.01
CA GLY A 213 10.30 2.31 21.54
C GLY A 213 10.04 2.62 23.02
N GLY A 214 10.88 2.06 23.88
CA GLY A 214 10.97 2.46 25.28
C GLY A 214 11.83 3.71 25.40
N ASP A 215 11.18 4.79 25.85
CA ASP A 215 11.78 5.83 26.69
C ASP A 215 10.76 6.16 27.77
N ILE A 216 10.64 5.29 28.78
CA ILE A 216 10.48 5.68 30.19
C ILE A 216 11.12 4.57 31.03
N SER A 217 12.18 4.91 31.75
CA SER A 217 12.83 4.05 32.73
C SER A 217 11.83 3.52 33.75
N ALA A 218 11.93 2.22 33.99
CA ALA A 218 11.24 1.50 35.05
C ALA A 218 11.60 2.06 36.44
N ALA A 219 10.59 2.40 37.24
CA ALA A 219 10.37 1.87 38.60
C ALA A 219 9.27 2.67 39.32
N ALA A 220 8.48 1.92 40.09
CA ALA A 220 7.60 2.35 41.17
C ALA A 220 6.21 2.91 40.79
N ALA A 221 5.25 2.51 41.63
CA ALA A 221 3.80 2.73 41.57
C ALA A 221 3.37 4.21 41.39
N PRO A 222 2.14 4.43 40.93
CA PRO A 222 1.18 5.29 41.66
C PRO A 222 -0.25 4.68 41.62
N ALA A 223 -1.17 4.78 42.60
CA ALA A 223 -1.53 5.82 43.57
C ALA A 223 -1.90 7.17 42.93
N ALA A 224 -3.22 7.40 42.74
CA ALA A 224 -3.89 8.69 42.49
C ALA A 224 -3.42 9.42 41.21
N GLU A 225 -4.19 10.18 40.44
CA GLU A 225 -5.56 10.69 40.35
C GLU A 225 -5.54 11.35 38.95
N GLU A 226 -6.56 11.19 38.11
CA GLU A 226 -7.11 12.31 37.34
C GLU A 226 -8.41 11.92 36.65
N GLU A 227 -9.26 12.92 36.60
CA GLU A 227 -10.70 12.87 36.55
C GLU A 227 -11.19 12.68 35.11
N GLY A 228 -12.21 11.85 34.96
CA GLY A 228 -13.00 11.70 33.75
C GLY A 228 -14.45 11.74 34.17
N GLU A 229 -15.04 12.93 34.05
CA GLU A 229 -16.42 13.28 34.34
C GLU A 229 -17.39 12.21 33.81
N LEU A 230 -18.01 11.48 34.74
CA LEU A 230 -19.21 10.69 34.46
C LEU A 230 -20.32 11.18 35.39
N PHE A 231 -21.01 12.21 34.89
CA PHE A 231 -22.43 12.52 35.10
C PHE A 231 -23.08 11.90 36.36
N GLU A 232 -23.01 12.66 37.45
CA GLU A 232 -23.74 12.38 38.69
C GLU A 232 -25.21 12.80 38.49
N GLU A 233 -26.04 11.84 38.05
CA GLU A 233 -27.49 12.00 38.13
C GLU A 233 -27.92 11.63 39.55
N THR A 234 -28.03 12.65 40.39
CA THR A 234 -28.60 12.63 41.73
C THR A 234 -29.99 12.03 41.71
N PHE A 235 -30.11 10.77 42.10
CA PHE A 235 -31.38 10.16 42.46
C PHE A 235 -31.43 10.01 43.97
N GLU A 236 -32.03 11.00 44.62
CA GLU A 236 -32.43 10.96 46.02
C GLU A 236 -33.41 9.80 46.22
N LEU A 237 -32.96 8.75 46.91
CA LEU A 237 -33.84 7.78 47.55
C LEU A 237 -33.57 7.84 49.05
N GLU A 238 -34.36 8.68 49.71
CA GLU A 238 -34.79 8.43 51.08
C GLU A 238 -35.39 7.02 51.13
N ASP A 239 -34.74 6.12 51.87
CA ASP A 239 -35.41 5.33 52.89
C ASP A 239 -34.40 4.52 53.69
N GLY A 240 -34.30 4.87 54.97
CA GLY A 240 -33.60 4.09 55.97
C GLY A 240 -34.43 2.88 56.40
N ALA A 241 -33.78 1.74 56.58
CA ALA A 241 -34.15 0.74 57.58
C ALA A 241 -33.09 -0.38 57.69
N ALA A 242 -32.34 -0.37 58.80
CA ALA A 242 -31.88 -1.56 59.54
C ALA A 242 -31.33 -1.06 60.90
N LEU A 243 -32.20 -0.83 61.89
CA LEU A 243 -32.63 -1.77 62.93
C LEU A 243 -31.56 -2.17 63.96
N SER A 244 -31.59 -1.43 65.08
CA SER A 244 -31.66 -1.95 66.45
C SER A 244 -32.25 -0.79 67.28
N GLY A 245 -33.36 -0.86 68.01
CA GLY A 245 -34.26 -1.91 68.45
C GLY A 245 -34.87 -1.31 69.72
N ASP A 246 -36.15 -1.01 69.75
CA ASP A 246 -36.86 -0.68 71.00
C ASP A 246 -38.39 -0.75 70.81
N GLU A 247 -39.06 -1.04 71.90
CA GLU A 247 -40.42 -1.56 72.03
C GLU A 247 -41.52 -0.51 71.76
N GLY A 248 -42.70 -0.97 71.28
CA GLY A 248 -43.87 -0.10 71.16
C GLY A 248 -45.08 -0.80 70.55
N GLU A 249 -46.05 -1.13 71.40
CA GLU A 249 -47.36 -1.69 71.08
C GLU A 249 -48.21 -0.83 70.13
N GLY A 250 -49.05 -1.48 69.32
CA GLY A 250 -50.36 -0.94 68.95
C GLY A 250 -50.65 -0.74 67.46
N GLY A 251 -51.56 -1.58 66.93
CA GLY A 251 -52.60 -1.13 65.99
C GLY A 251 -52.37 -1.30 64.48
N GLU A 252 -53.41 -1.85 63.84
CA GLU A 252 -53.77 -1.77 62.41
C GLU A 252 -53.15 -2.76 61.41
N ALA A 253 -53.71 -3.97 61.45
CA ALA A 253 -53.69 -4.93 60.36
C ALA A 253 -54.56 -4.43 59.18
N GLY A 254 -53.93 -3.96 58.10
CA GLY A 254 -54.60 -3.65 56.84
C GLY A 254 -53.70 -3.20 55.68
N GLY A 255 -52.55 -2.57 55.94
CA GLY A 255 -51.71 -1.95 54.89
C GLY A 255 -50.60 -2.84 54.27
N GLY A 256 -50.09 -3.84 54.99
CA GLY A 256 -48.83 -4.52 54.62
C GLY A 256 -48.87 -5.42 53.37
N VAL A 257 -50.06 -5.88 52.96
CA VAL A 257 -50.20 -6.74 51.77
C VAL A 257 -50.09 -5.89 50.49
N HIS A 258 -50.70 -4.71 50.47
CA HIS A 258 -50.65 -3.79 49.33
C HIS A 258 -49.23 -3.26 49.12
N GLU A 259 -48.53 -2.87 50.20
CA GLU A 259 -47.12 -2.45 50.19
C GLU A 259 -46.20 -3.53 49.55
N SER A 260 -46.42 -4.80 49.91
CA SER A 260 -45.65 -5.93 49.38
C SER A 260 -45.87 -6.16 47.88
N TYR A 261 -47.09 -6.01 47.39
CA TYR A 261 -47.39 -6.14 45.96
C TYR A 261 -46.88 -4.95 45.15
N VAL A 262 -46.92 -3.73 45.69
CA VAL A 262 -46.36 -2.53 45.04
C VAL A 262 -44.85 -2.65 44.88
N SER A 263 -44.13 -3.10 45.91
CA SER A 263 -42.68 -3.34 45.82
C SER A 263 -42.32 -4.42 44.79
N LYS A 264 -43.07 -5.52 44.75
CA LYS A 264 -42.90 -6.58 43.74
C LYS A 264 -43.20 -6.07 42.33
N TYR A 265 -44.26 -5.28 42.16
CA TYR A 265 -44.62 -4.66 40.89
C TYR A 265 -43.49 -3.77 40.38
N ARG A 266 -42.99 -2.85 41.22
CA ARG A 266 -41.85 -1.97 40.85
C ARG A 266 -40.60 -2.77 40.46
N GLY A 267 -40.29 -3.84 41.20
CA GLY A 267 -39.15 -4.71 40.89
C GLY A 267 -39.32 -5.54 39.61
N VAL A 268 -40.55 -5.90 39.24
CA VAL A 268 -40.83 -6.53 37.93
C VAL A 268 -40.78 -5.48 36.82
N GLU A 269 -41.39 -4.32 37.02
CA GLU A 269 -41.42 -3.21 36.06
C GLU A 269 -40.00 -2.76 35.68
N MET A 270 -39.13 -2.58 36.68
CA MET A 270 -37.73 -2.22 36.43
C MET A 270 -37.00 -3.31 35.62
N ARG A 271 -37.21 -4.58 35.93
CA ARG A 271 -36.62 -5.69 35.16
C ARG A 271 -37.15 -5.77 33.74
N VAL A 272 -38.42 -5.48 33.52
CA VAL A 272 -39.00 -5.40 32.17
C VAL A 272 -38.31 -4.30 31.38
N LYS A 273 -38.19 -3.09 31.94
CA LYS A 273 -37.50 -1.97 31.26
C LYS A 273 -36.04 -2.30 30.92
N ILE A 274 -35.30 -2.92 31.85
CA ILE A 274 -33.92 -3.36 31.59
C ILE A 274 -33.88 -4.35 30.43
N LEU A 275 -34.73 -5.38 30.45
CA LEU A 275 -34.75 -6.38 29.38
C LEU A 275 -35.23 -5.82 28.04
N GLU A 276 -36.11 -4.83 28.03
CA GLU A 276 -36.52 -4.12 26.82
C GLU A 276 -35.34 -3.35 26.21
N ASN A 277 -34.56 -2.65 27.03
CA ASN A 277 -33.35 -1.95 26.57
C ASN A 277 -32.30 -2.93 26.04
N GLU A 278 -31.98 -3.98 26.79
CA GLU A 278 -31.03 -5.02 26.35
C GLU A 278 -31.47 -5.70 25.04
N LEU A 279 -32.79 -5.88 24.83
CA LEU A 279 -33.32 -6.41 23.58
C LEU A 279 -33.12 -5.45 22.40
N VAL A 280 -33.25 -4.14 22.63
CA VAL A 280 -32.98 -3.12 21.62
C VAL A 280 -31.49 -3.13 21.27
N ASP A 281 -30.62 -3.09 22.26
CA ASP A 281 -29.16 -3.10 22.07
C ASP A 281 -28.72 -4.36 21.31
N THR A 282 -29.23 -5.53 21.70
CA THR A 282 -28.93 -6.81 21.01
C THR A 282 -29.40 -6.80 19.55
N LYS A 283 -30.54 -6.16 19.24
CA LYS A 283 -31.03 -6.06 17.86
C LYS A 283 -30.19 -5.09 17.03
N GLU A 284 -29.72 -4.01 17.63
CA GLU A 284 -28.80 -3.08 16.96
C GLU A 284 -27.47 -3.78 16.62
N GLU A 285 -26.92 -4.55 17.56
CA GLU A 285 -25.75 -5.40 17.31
C GLU A 285 -25.99 -6.41 16.18
N GLU A 286 -27.15 -7.06 16.13
CA GLU A 286 -27.51 -8.00 15.06
C GLU A 286 -27.54 -7.32 13.68
N ILE A 287 -28.10 -6.11 13.61
CA ILE A 287 -28.15 -5.32 12.36
C ILE A 287 -26.73 -4.96 11.92
N ASP A 288 -25.87 -4.52 12.83
CA ASP A 288 -24.50 -4.13 12.50
C ASP A 288 -23.66 -5.33 12.06
N LEU A 289 -23.77 -6.48 12.74
CA LEU A 289 -23.14 -7.72 12.31
C LEU A 289 -23.62 -8.17 10.92
N THR A 290 -24.90 -7.98 10.61
CA THR A 290 -25.44 -8.29 9.28
C THR A 290 -24.82 -7.38 8.21
N ARG A 291 -24.65 -6.08 8.49
CA ARG A 291 -23.98 -5.15 7.57
C ARG A 291 -22.50 -5.51 7.37
N GLU A 292 -21.80 -5.90 8.42
CA GLU A 292 -20.41 -6.37 8.34
C GLU A 292 -20.31 -7.64 7.49
N LEU A 293 -21.25 -8.59 7.67
CA LEU A 293 -21.32 -9.81 6.88
C LEU A 293 -21.54 -9.51 5.39
N ASP A 294 -22.46 -8.61 5.06
CA ASP A 294 -22.72 -8.18 3.68
C ASP A 294 -21.51 -7.51 3.04
N ALA A 295 -20.79 -6.66 3.80
CA ALA A 295 -19.56 -6.03 3.33
C ALA A 295 -18.48 -7.09 3.06
N ALA A 296 -18.30 -8.05 3.96
CA ALA A 296 -17.36 -9.16 3.80
C ALA A 296 -17.70 -10.03 2.58
N ASN A 297 -18.99 -10.32 2.36
CA ASN A 297 -19.47 -11.10 1.22
C ASN A 297 -19.16 -10.39 -0.12
N LYS A 298 -19.38 -9.07 -0.21
CA LYS A 298 -19.03 -8.28 -1.41
C LYS A 298 -17.54 -8.31 -1.71
N VAL A 299 -16.70 -8.19 -0.68
CA VAL A 299 -15.24 -8.29 -0.84
C VAL A 299 -14.86 -9.68 -1.34
N LEU A 300 -15.43 -10.74 -0.77
CA LEU A 300 -15.19 -12.11 -1.20
C LEU A 300 -15.61 -12.33 -2.66
N GLU A 301 -16.78 -11.83 -3.06
CA GLU A 301 -17.26 -11.92 -4.44
C GLU A 301 -16.30 -11.22 -5.42
N HIS A 302 -15.85 -10.01 -5.10
CA HIS A 302 -14.87 -9.30 -5.92
C HIS A 302 -13.56 -10.09 -6.04
N LEU A 303 -13.02 -10.62 -4.94
CA LEU A 303 -11.81 -11.44 -4.97
C LEU A 303 -11.97 -12.73 -5.79
N LEU A 304 -13.15 -13.35 -5.78
CA LEU A 304 -13.44 -14.51 -6.60
C LEU A 304 -13.47 -14.17 -8.10
N GLN A 305 -14.05 -13.02 -8.46
CA GLN A 305 -14.06 -12.53 -9.85
C GLN A 305 -12.63 -12.22 -10.33
N GLU A 306 -11.82 -11.54 -9.52
CA GLU A 306 -10.42 -11.25 -9.81
C GLU A 306 -9.60 -12.55 -9.97
N LYS A 307 -9.81 -13.54 -9.08
CA LYS A 307 -9.19 -14.87 -9.21
C LYS A 307 -9.53 -15.52 -10.55
N GLN A 308 -10.79 -15.46 -10.99
CA GLN A 308 -11.21 -16.01 -12.28
C GLN A 308 -10.62 -15.24 -13.46
N HIS A 309 -10.45 -13.92 -13.35
CA HIS A 309 -9.76 -13.11 -14.35
C HIS A 309 -8.29 -13.54 -14.49
N CYS A 310 -7.56 -13.66 -13.38
CA CYS A 310 -6.18 -14.12 -13.38
C CYS A 310 -6.01 -15.51 -14.01
N LEU A 311 -6.91 -16.46 -13.70
CA LEU A 311 -6.87 -17.81 -14.29
C LEU A 311 -7.07 -17.79 -15.82
N ARG A 312 -7.95 -16.93 -16.33
CA ARG A 312 -8.17 -16.77 -17.79
C ARG A 312 -6.93 -16.19 -18.48
N GLU A 313 -6.31 -15.19 -17.86
CA GLU A 313 -5.06 -14.61 -18.38
C GLU A 313 -3.90 -15.61 -18.34
N GLU A 314 -3.80 -16.43 -17.30
CA GLU A 314 -2.80 -17.49 -17.23
C GLU A 314 -2.96 -18.50 -18.39
N GLU A 315 -4.19 -18.93 -18.67
CA GLU A 315 -4.49 -19.81 -19.81
C GLU A 315 -4.15 -19.15 -21.15
N ARG A 316 -4.42 -17.85 -21.31
CA ARG A 316 -4.04 -17.11 -22.51
C ARG A 316 -2.52 -17.09 -22.71
N ILE A 317 -1.77 -16.80 -21.65
CA ILE A 317 -0.29 -16.78 -21.67
C ILE A 317 0.27 -18.18 -21.92
N ARG A 318 -0.36 -19.22 -21.37
CA ARG A 318 0.03 -20.62 -21.61
C ARG A 318 -0.06 -20.99 -23.09
N ARG A 319 -1.17 -20.65 -23.75
CA ARG A 319 -1.36 -20.88 -25.19
C ARG A 319 -0.36 -20.11 -26.05
N THR A 320 -0.08 -18.85 -25.72
CA THR A 320 0.92 -18.07 -26.48
C THR A 320 2.32 -18.64 -26.31
N ARG A 321 2.67 -19.12 -25.11
CA ARG A 321 3.93 -19.82 -24.86
C ARG A 321 4.05 -21.10 -25.70
N GLU A 322 3.00 -21.92 -25.75
CA GLU A 322 2.98 -23.14 -26.56
C GLU A 322 3.15 -22.83 -28.05
N LEU A 323 2.48 -21.79 -28.55
CA LEU A 323 2.67 -21.34 -29.93
C LEU A 323 4.13 -20.94 -30.21
N ILE A 324 4.73 -20.12 -29.34
CA ILE A 324 6.13 -19.70 -29.48
C ILE A 324 7.07 -20.91 -29.44
N GLN A 325 6.84 -21.88 -28.53
CA GLN A 325 7.63 -23.10 -28.46
C GLN A 325 7.53 -23.92 -29.75
N SER A 326 6.34 -24.05 -30.33
CA SER A 326 6.17 -24.74 -31.61
C SER A 326 6.92 -24.05 -32.76
N GLN A 327 6.88 -22.72 -32.81
CA GLN A 327 7.59 -21.93 -33.81
C GLN A 327 9.10 -22.03 -33.64
N LEU A 328 9.59 -22.02 -32.39
CA LEU A 328 11.00 -22.16 -32.09
C LEU A 328 11.53 -23.53 -32.54
N ALA A 329 10.80 -24.61 -32.27
CA ALA A 329 11.15 -25.95 -32.73
C ALA A 329 11.22 -26.06 -34.27
N GLU A 330 10.27 -25.42 -34.98
CA GLU A 330 10.28 -25.36 -36.43
C GLU A 330 11.51 -24.60 -36.96
N GLN A 331 11.85 -23.47 -36.34
CA GLN A 331 13.02 -22.67 -36.73
C GLN A 331 14.34 -23.38 -36.43
N GLU A 332 14.46 -24.09 -35.31
CA GLU A 332 15.62 -24.94 -35.01
C GLU A 332 15.80 -26.05 -36.06
N GLN A 333 14.70 -26.66 -36.50
CA GLN A 333 14.75 -27.65 -37.58
C GLN A 333 15.20 -27.03 -38.90
N LYS A 334 14.66 -25.87 -39.28
CA LYS A 334 15.09 -25.14 -40.48
C LYS A 334 16.57 -24.77 -40.42
N LEU A 335 17.04 -24.28 -39.27
CA LEU A 335 18.44 -23.95 -39.05
C LEU A 335 19.33 -25.18 -39.27
N ARG A 336 19.00 -26.32 -38.63
CA ARG A 336 19.71 -27.60 -38.84
C ARG A 336 19.80 -28.00 -40.32
N GLN A 337 18.71 -27.87 -41.07
CA GLN A 337 18.70 -28.19 -42.50
C GLN A 337 19.60 -27.24 -43.31
N VAL A 338 19.57 -25.94 -43.02
CA VAL A 338 20.40 -24.95 -43.71
C VAL A 338 21.89 -25.18 -43.38
N THR A 339 22.24 -25.42 -42.12
CA THR A 339 23.60 -25.76 -41.71
C THR A 339 24.10 -27.01 -42.43
N GLN A 340 23.29 -28.07 -42.51
CA GLN A 340 23.68 -29.29 -43.24
C GLN A 340 23.92 -29.03 -44.74
N LYS A 341 23.08 -28.19 -45.38
CA LYS A 341 23.27 -27.76 -46.77
C LYS A 341 24.54 -26.92 -46.94
N GLN A 342 24.80 -25.99 -46.03
CA GLN A 342 26.01 -25.17 -46.02
C GLN A 342 27.27 -26.03 -45.93
N GLU A 343 27.30 -26.99 -45.01
CA GLU A 343 28.40 -27.96 -44.90
C GLU A 343 28.56 -28.79 -46.18
N GLY A 344 27.46 -29.23 -46.79
CA GLY A 344 27.48 -29.92 -48.07
C GLY A 344 28.07 -29.08 -49.20
N CYS A 345 27.70 -27.80 -49.29
CA CYS A 345 28.29 -26.86 -50.25
C CYS A 345 29.77 -26.59 -49.97
N SER A 346 30.14 -26.39 -48.70
CA SER A 346 31.53 -26.18 -48.30
C SER A 346 32.41 -27.38 -48.66
N ARG A 347 31.97 -28.61 -48.36
CA ARG A 347 32.64 -29.85 -48.77
C ARG A 347 32.82 -29.96 -50.28
N ARG A 348 31.77 -29.69 -51.07
CA ARG A 348 31.87 -29.70 -52.54
C ARG A 348 32.81 -28.64 -53.06
N SER A 349 32.75 -27.43 -52.51
CA SER A 349 33.67 -26.34 -52.90
C SER A 349 35.12 -26.71 -52.59
N ALA A 350 35.39 -27.34 -51.45
CA ALA A 350 36.74 -27.79 -51.10
C ALA A 350 37.26 -28.82 -52.11
N LEU A 351 36.43 -29.81 -52.48
CA LEU A 351 36.78 -30.79 -53.52
C LEU A 351 37.06 -30.13 -54.87
N ILE A 352 36.22 -29.17 -55.29
CA ILE A 352 36.42 -28.44 -56.55
C ILE A 352 37.74 -27.68 -56.52
N VAL A 353 38.04 -26.96 -55.44
CA VAL A 353 39.31 -26.24 -55.28
C VAL A 353 40.51 -27.20 -55.33
N GLU A 354 40.40 -28.37 -54.71
CA GLU A 354 41.43 -29.40 -54.75
C GLU A 354 41.64 -29.94 -56.18
N THR A 355 40.58 -30.17 -56.95
CA THR A 355 40.65 -30.61 -58.35
C THR A 355 41.13 -29.54 -59.33
N LEU A 356 40.84 -28.26 -59.05
CA LEU A 356 41.26 -27.14 -59.90
C LEU A 356 42.77 -26.94 -59.86
N LYS A 357 43.42 -27.13 -58.69
CA LYS A 357 44.87 -26.94 -58.51
C LYS A 357 45.74 -27.67 -59.55
N PRO A 358 45.64 -29.01 -59.74
CA PRO A 358 46.45 -29.70 -60.73
C PRO A 358 46.11 -29.27 -62.16
N LEU A 359 44.83 -29.04 -62.48
CA LEU A 359 44.41 -28.60 -63.80
C LEU A 359 44.95 -27.21 -64.15
N THR A 360 44.99 -26.28 -63.19
CA THR A 360 45.60 -24.95 -63.40
C THR A 360 47.09 -25.06 -63.67
N LEU A 361 47.81 -25.93 -62.95
CA LEU A 361 49.24 -26.17 -63.18
C LEU A 361 49.51 -26.78 -64.56
N GLU A 362 48.67 -27.72 -65.00
CA GLU A 362 48.76 -28.28 -66.35
C GLU A 362 48.48 -27.23 -67.42
N LEU A 363 47.47 -26.38 -67.22
CA LEU A 363 47.13 -25.31 -68.16
C LEU A 363 48.27 -24.29 -68.27
N ASP A 364 48.89 -23.90 -67.16
CA ASP A 364 50.06 -23.02 -67.15
C ASP A 364 51.26 -23.64 -67.88
N LYS A 365 51.50 -24.95 -67.67
CA LYS A 365 52.55 -25.70 -68.38
C LYS A 365 52.30 -25.72 -69.89
N LEU A 366 51.07 -26.02 -70.32
CA LEU A 366 50.71 -26.04 -71.74
C LEU A 366 50.85 -24.66 -72.37
N ARG A 367 50.45 -23.61 -71.65
CA ARG A 367 50.59 -22.22 -72.11
C ARG A 367 52.04 -21.85 -72.38
N LEU A 368 52.96 -22.18 -71.46
CA LEU A 368 54.40 -21.95 -71.66
C LEU A 368 54.96 -22.71 -72.87
N LEU A 369 54.47 -23.93 -73.15
CA LEU A 369 54.91 -24.71 -74.30
C LEU A 369 54.46 -24.06 -75.63
N VAL A 370 53.22 -23.58 -75.71
CA VAL A 370 52.69 -22.90 -76.90
C VAL A 370 53.45 -21.59 -77.18
N GLU A 371 53.66 -20.77 -76.14
CA GLU A 371 54.43 -19.52 -76.27
C GLU A 371 55.88 -19.78 -76.72
N GLY A 372 56.47 -20.91 -76.34
CA GLY A 372 57.81 -21.31 -76.77
C GLY A 372 57.90 -21.81 -78.22
N THR A 373 56.82 -22.37 -78.77
CA THR A 373 56.78 -22.81 -80.18
C THR A 373 56.57 -21.68 -81.17
N ASP A 374 55.92 -20.59 -80.76
CA ASP A 374 55.70 -19.41 -81.61
C ASP A 374 56.94 -18.51 -81.72
N ALA A 375 58.00 -18.78 -80.94
CA ALA A 375 59.24 -18.00 -80.89
C ALA A 375 60.38 -18.55 -81.77
N VAL A 376 60.14 -19.61 -82.54
CA VAL A 376 61.09 -20.27 -83.47
C VAL A 376 60.57 -20.11 -84.90
#